data_AF-Q0KJH1-F1
#
_entry.id   AF-Q0KJH1-F1
#
_cell.length_a   1.000
_cell.length_b   1.000
_cell.length_c   1.000
_cell.angle_alpha   90.00
_cell.angle_beta   90.00
_cell.angle_gamma   90.00
#
_symmetry.space_group_name_H-M   'P 1'
#
loop_
_entity.id
_entity.type
_entity.pdbx_description
1 polymer ?
#
loop_
_entity_poly.entity_id
_entity_poly.type
_entity_poly.pdbx_seq_one_letter_code
_entity_poly.pdbx_strand_id
1 'polypeptide(L)' 'MIQPARLSASTFVGTIEPGARGLILRDDDGMCWRLGFVDEAVAVGLSGRVRVRGRIVEVDRIEAEYVDVRDSA' A
#
# COMPACT_ATOMS: atom_id res chain seq x y z
N MET A 1 11.80 29.57 3.81
CA MET A 1 10.51 29.17 3.22
C MET A 1 10.35 27.68 3.54
N ILE A 2 9.65 27.33 4.62
CA ILE A 2 9.37 25.91 4.90
C ILE A 2 8.12 25.60 4.09
N GLN A 3 8.29 25.02 2.90
CA GLN A 3 7.17 24.34 2.27
C GLN A 3 6.73 23.28 3.28
N PRO A 4 5.45 23.23 3.70
CA PRO A 4 4.97 22.00 4.29
C PRO A 4 5.17 20.98 3.18
N ALA A 5 6.14 20.08 3.36
CA ALA A 5 6.20 18.88 2.55
C ALA A 5 4.86 18.20 2.81
N ARG A 6 3.84 18.53 2.01
CA ARG A 6 2.74 17.64 1.71
C ARG A 6 3.47 16.36 1.37
N LEU A 7 3.49 15.42 2.32
CA LEU A 7 4.09 14.10 2.15
C LEU A 7 3.47 13.54 0.88
N SER A 8 4.19 13.69 -0.23
CA SER A 8 3.65 13.41 -1.54
C SER A 8 3.29 11.94 -1.56
N ALA A 9 2.00 11.65 -1.75
CA ALA A 9 1.54 10.26 -1.84
C ALA A 9 2.39 9.53 -2.89
N SER A 10 3.12 8.53 -2.43
CA SER A 10 4.01 7.73 -3.25
C SER A 10 3.23 6.54 -3.82
N THR A 11 3.67 6.06 -4.96
CA THR A 11 3.12 4.84 -5.54
C THR A 11 4.05 3.67 -5.24
N PHE A 12 3.47 2.60 -4.71
CA PHE A 12 4.12 1.33 -4.43
C PHE A 12 3.48 0.26 -5.31
N VAL A 13 4.29 -0.63 -5.86
CA VAL A 13 3.82 -1.76 -6.66
C VAL A 13 4.34 -3.02 -6.00
N GLY A 14 3.47 -4.01 -5.86
CA GLY A 14 3.82 -5.24 -5.19
C GLY A 14 2.68 -6.24 -5.21
N THR A 15 2.90 -7.36 -4.55
CA THR A 15 1.89 -8.42 -4.39
C THR A 15 1.27 -8.32 -3.01
N ILE A 16 -0.06 -8.44 -2.96
CA ILE A 16 -0.79 -8.52 -1.70
C ILE A 16 -0.66 -9.94 -1.14
N GLU A 17 -0.14 -10.02 0.08
CA GLU A 17 -0.06 -11.23 0.89
C GLU A 17 -0.94 -11.08 2.16
N PRO A 18 -1.65 -12.13 2.58
CA PRO A 18 -2.38 -12.11 3.85
C PRO A 18 -1.41 -12.18 5.03
N GLY A 19 -1.47 -11.20 5.93
CA GLY A 19 -0.70 -11.18 7.17
C GLY A 19 -1.58 -11.36 8.41
N ALA A 20 -0.96 -11.74 9.53
CA ALA A 20 -1.65 -11.92 10.81
C ALA A 20 -2.34 -10.64 11.36
N ARG A 21 -1.99 -9.47 10.82
CA ARG A 21 -2.51 -8.14 11.24
C ARG A 21 -3.11 -7.34 10.08
N GLY A 22 -3.49 -8.00 8.99
CA GLY A 22 -4.02 -7.36 7.79
C GLY A 22 -3.17 -7.62 6.55
N LEU A 23 -3.49 -6.92 5.46
CA LEU A 23 -2.82 -7.09 4.17
C LEU A 23 -1.40 -6.53 4.20
N ILE A 24 -0.48 -7.28 3.58
CA ILE A 24 0.90 -6.90 3.38
C ILE A 24 1.12 -6.71 1.89
N LEU A 25 1.72 -5.59 1.49
CA LEU A 25 2.24 -5.39 0.15
C LEU A 25 3.72 -5.79 0.15
N ARG A 26 4.04 -6.87 -0.57
CA ARG A 26 5.42 -7.26 -0.83
C ARG A 26 5.86 -6.65 -2.16
N ASP A 27 6.79 -5.70 -2.11
CA ASP A 27 7.31 -5.09 -3.34
C ASP A 27 8.33 -5.99 -4.05
N ASP A 28 8.75 -5.57 -5.24
CA ASP A 28 9.68 -6.32 -6.10
C ASP A 28 11.11 -6.38 -5.50
N ASP A 29 11.46 -5.47 -4.58
CA ASP A 29 12.72 -5.47 -3.83
C ASP A 29 12.68 -6.43 -2.61
N GLY A 30 11.52 -7.03 -2.34
CA GLY A 30 11.31 -7.97 -1.24
C GLY A 30 11.02 -7.30 0.10
N MET A 31 10.79 -5.98 0.12
CA MET A 31 10.30 -5.29 1.32
C MET A 31 8.81 -5.58 1.53
N CYS A 32 8.45 -5.75 2.80
CA CYS A 32 7.09 -6.04 3.21
C CYS A 32 6.49 -4.81 3.89
N TRP A 33 5.42 -4.27 3.30
CA TRP A 33 4.71 -3.11 3.80
C TRP A 33 3.34 -3.50 4.34
N ARG A 34 3.06 -3.16 5.60
CA ARG A 34 1.72 -3.26 6.18
C ARG A 34 0.85 -2.16 5.60
N LEU A 35 -0.31 -2.54 5.03
CA LEU A 35 -1.27 -1.59 4.49
C LEU A 35 -2.30 -1.20 5.55
N GLY A 36 -2.36 0.09 5.88
CA GLY A 36 -3.48 0.69 6.59
C GLY A 36 -4.44 1.31 5.58
N PHE A 37 -5.69 0.88 5.57
CA PHE A 37 -6.71 1.48 4.70
C PHE A 37 -7.51 2.49 5.51
N VAL A 38 -7.72 3.69 4.93
CA VAL A 38 -8.64 4.68 5.52
C VAL A 38 -10.08 4.18 5.41
N ASP A 39 -10.39 3.44 4.34
CA ASP A 39 -11.67 2.77 4.13
C ASP A 39 -11.44 1.25 4.07
N GLU A 40 -11.92 0.54 5.08
CA GLU A 40 -11.77 -0.93 5.19
C GLU A 40 -12.42 -1.67 4.00
N ALA A 41 -13.41 -1.07 3.32
CA ALA A 41 -14.01 -1.67 2.13
C ALA A 41 -13.00 -1.85 0.99
N VAL A 42 -11.98 -0.99 0.91
CA VAL A 42 -10.89 -1.10 -0.09
C VAL A 42 -10.03 -2.34 0.15
N ALA A 43 -9.95 -2.85 1.38
CA ALA A 43 -9.19 -4.05 1.70
C ALA A 43 -9.88 -5.34 1.23
N VAL A 44 -11.20 -5.31 1.03
CA VAL A 44 -12.00 -6.51 0.76
C VAL A 44 -11.73 -7.01 -0.65
N GLY A 45 -11.25 -8.26 -0.75
CA GLY A 45 -11.02 -8.93 -2.03
C GLY A 45 -9.71 -8.55 -2.74
N LEU A 46 -8.87 -7.70 -2.14
CA LEU A 46 -7.53 -7.43 -2.68
C LEU A 46 -6.66 -8.70 -2.60
N SER A 47 -6.16 -9.11 -3.75
CA SER A 47 -5.23 -10.23 -3.89
C SER A 47 -4.37 -10.04 -5.13
N GLY A 48 -3.23 -10.72 -5.18
CA GLY A 48 -2.33 -10.66 -6.34
C GLY A 48 -1.58 -9.34 -6.45
N ARG A 49 -1.13 -9.00 -7.66
CA ARG A 49 -0.30 -7.82 -7.90
C ARG A 49 -1.16 -6.56 -7.95
N VAL A 50 -0.80 -5.58 -7.15
CA VAL A 50 -1.52 -4.31 -7.06
C VAL A 50 -0.55 -3.14 -7.13
N ARG A 51 -1.12 -1.97 -7.44
CA ARG A 51 -0.47 -0.67 -7.32
C ARG A 51 -1.18 0.11 -6.21
N VAL A 52 -0.47 0.36 -5.13
CA VAL A 52 -0.95 1.15 -3.99
C VAL A 52 -0.44 2.57 -4.10
N ARG A 53 -1.32 3.55 -3.96
CA ARG A 53 -0.93 4.95 -3.74
C ARG A 53 -1.22 5.29 -2.28
N GLY A 54 -0.19 5.79 -1.59
CA GLY A 54 -0.29 6.02 -0.16
C GLY A 54 0.89 6.78 0.41
N ARG A 55 0.96 6.83 1.74
CA ARG A 55 2.04 7.49 2.47
C ARG A 55 2.69 6.54 3.43
N ILE A 56 4.02 6.57 3.49
CA ILE A 56 4.76 5.86 4.52
C ILE A 56 4.55 6.61 5.84
N VAL A 57 3.97 5.94 6.82
CA VAL A 57 3.68 6.50 8.15
C VAL A 57 4.52 5.86 9.25
N GLU A 58 5.01 4.63 9.03
CA GLU A 58 5.98 3.94 9.89
C GLU A 58 7.02 3.22 9.00
N VAL A 59 8.06 2.66 9.61
CA VAL A 59 9.18 2.00 8.90
C VAL A 59 8.73 0.90 7.92
N ASP A 60 7.64 0.21 8.25
CA ASP A 60 7.07 -0.90 7.48
C ASP A 60 5.57 -0.68 7.22
N ARG A 61 5.06 0.56 7.31
CA ARG A 61 3.62 0.84 7.19
C ARG A 61 3.31 1.94 6.19
N ILE A 62 2.38 1.63 5.30
CA ILE A 62 1.81 2.55 4.32
C ILE A 62 0.34 2.76 4.65
N GLU A 63 -0.09 4.01 4.76
CA GLU A 63 -1.50 4.36 4.67
C GLU A 63 -1.90 4.45 3.20
N ALA A 64 -2.67 3.47 2.75
CA ALA A 64 -3.18 3.36 1.40
C ALA A 64 -4.37 4.33 1.21
N GLU A 65 -4.20 5.29 0.30
CA GLU A 65 -5.25 6.20 -0.13
C GLU A 65 -6.05 5.61 -1.31
N TYR A 66 -5.39 4.82 -2.16
CA TYR A 66 -5.99 4.21 -3.34
C TYR A 66 -5.23 2.93 -3.73
N VAL A 67 -5.96 1.90 -4.17
CA VAL A 67 -5.38 0.66 -4.68
C VAL A 67 -5.96 0.35 -6.05
N ASP A 68 -5.08 0.04 -7.00
CA ASP A 68 -5.42 -0.43 -8.34
C ASP A 68 -4.95 -1.87 -8.50
N VAL A 69 -5.89 -2.79 -8.73
CA VAL A 69 -5.59 -4.20 -8.95
C VAL A 69 -5.05 -4.34 -10.36
N ARG A 70 -3.79 -4.76 -10.49
CA ARG A 70 -3.21 -5.04 -11.81
C ARG A 70 -3.51 -6.48 -12.14
N ASP A 71 -4.73 -6.71 -12.61
CA ASP A 71 -5.09 -7.99 -13.19
C ASP A 71 -4.12 -8.28 -14.34
N SER A 72 -3.41 -9.39 -14.23
CA SER A 72 -2.45 -9.82 -15.25
C SER A 72 -3.25 -10.43 -16.38
N ALA A 73 -3.73 -9.58 -17.28
CA ALA A 73 -4.39 -9.98 -18.54
C ALA A 73 -3.40 -10.72 -19.47
#